data_AF-A0A2H0Q0N3-F1
#
_entry.id   AF-A0A2H0Q0N3-F1
#
_cell.length_a   1.000
_cell.length_b   1.000
_cell.length_c   1.000
_cell.angle_alpha   90.00
_cell.angle_beta   90.00
_cell.angle_gamma   90.00
#
_symmetry.space_group_name_H-M   'P 1'
#
loop_
_entity.id
_entity.type
_entity.pdbx_description
1 polymer ?
#
loop_
_entity_poly.entity_id
_entity_poly.type
_entity_poly.pdbx_seq_one_letter_code
_entity_poly.pdbx_strand_id
1 'polypeptide(L)'
;MTAIIRTIKLALIRKGQLISKEKKNFTRKNGYSLVEILIAIAIFVSIATAITYLLLDASVSFRQGKERVFATSLAEEGLEAARNIRDSGWDNLASGNHGIIVSSNSWNFAEESDLDPSGRFSRQIKVENAGDDRKLVTSTVSWDFTPTRQGNVTLTTYLNNWAKIIEPPELPTWNKPITIGTVSTNNIAGNKNPNDIFVLGNYVYLVTDEANAVDPEFFIFDVSDVTKPTLVSTCKIGSKVSAVYVVGNYAYLATNINDAELTIIKVSDPKNPTVVARLNTPENQDGEDVFILDNYAYLVTQNNPSNSEFYIFDVLDPENPVTTPVGKFELNAQGRAIYVAGNYAYVGTNSDAREVVVINVTNKSGPQNVRYAYNNPDAADVNDIYVNGSTVYLATEQNGASGPNFVIVYANTSSYPGSVVWNLIGQFHNAADVNGLWPDMATNQVFLATETTNKEFVILD
;
A
#
# COMPACT_ATOMS: atom_id res chain seq x y z
N MET A 1 90.36 11.35 -32.80
CA MET A 1 89.90 10.02 -32.30
C MET A 1 90.45 9.67 -30.92
N THR A 2 91.74 9.89 -30.64
CA THR A 2 92.40 9.61 -29.34
C THR A 2 91.86 10.43 -28.16
N ALA A 3 91.41 11.67 -28.38
CA ALA A 3 90.82 12.52 -27.34
C ALA A 3 89.45 12.02 -26.85
N ILE A 4 88.61 11.51 -27.75
CA ILE A 4 87.26 11.00 -27.44
C ILE A 4 87.34 9.73 -26.60
N ILE A 5 88.28 8.84 -26.92
CA ILE A 5 88.52 7.60 -26.17
C ILE A 5 88.97 7.88 -24.72
N ARG A 6 89.75 8.95 -24.50
CA ARG A 6 90.23 9.33 -23.16
C ARG A 6 89.10 9.87 -22.29
N THR A 7 88.16 10.62 -22.85
CA THR A 7 86.97 11.14 -22.14
C THR A 7 86.01 10.01 -21.75
N ILE A 8 85.81 9.03 -22.62
CA ILE A 8 84.97 7.85 -22.33
C ILE A 8 85.61 6.97 -21.23
N LYS A 9 86.94 6.77 -21.26
CA LYS A 9 87.65 6.04 -20.20
C LYS A 9 87.55 6.74 -18.83
N LEU A 10 87.69 8.06 -18.77
CA LEU A 10 87.53 8.80 -17.52
C LEU A 10 86.08 8.78 -16.98
N ALA A 11 85.09 8.84 -17.87
CA ALA A 11 83.68 8.74 -17.48
C ALA A 11 83.34 7.35 -16.91
N LEU A 12 83.88 6.28 -17.49
CA LEU A 12 83.70 4.91 -17.00
C LEU A 12 84.40 4.66 -15.65
N ILE A 13 85.59 5.24 -15.43
CA ILE A 13 86.29 5.12 -14.14
C ILE A 13 85.54 5.90 -13.04
N ARG A 14 84.99 7.08 -13.33
CA ARG A 14 84.13 7.82 -12.37
C ARG A 14 82.84 7.07 -12.04
N LYS A 15 82.20 6.41 -13.02
CA LYS A 15 81.02 5.57 -12.78
C LYS A 15 81.36 4.32 -11.95
N GLY A 16 82.50 3.68 -12.20
CA GLY A 16 82.97 2.53 -11.42
C GLY A 16 83.31 2.87 -9.95
N GLN A 17 83.83 4.07 -9.69
CA GLN A 17 84.11 4.54 -8.32
C GLN A 17 82.87 5.06 -7.58
N LEU A 18 81.80 5.45 -8.28
CA LEU A 18 80.52 5.84 -7.66
C LEU A 18 79.66 4.62 -7.27
N ILE A 19 79.86 3.47 -7.91
CA ILE A 19 79.12 2.24 -7.58
C ILE A 19 79.72 1.52 -6.34
N SER A 20 80.94 1.86 -5.90
CA SER A 20 81.57 1.21 -4.74
C SER A 20 81.25 1.84 -3.37
N LYS A 21 80.40 2.88 -3.30
CA LYS A 21 80.16 3.64 -2.06
C LYS A 21 78.78 3.52 -1.41
N GLU A 22 77.89 2.66 -1.90
CA GLU A 22 76.66 2.31 -1.19
C GLU A 22 76.50 0.79 -0.99
N LYS A 23 77.46 0.17 -0.30
CA LYS A 23 77.10 -0.99 0.53
C LYS A 23 76.37 -0.46 1.76
N LYS A 24 75.05 -0.24 1.64
CA LYS A 24 74.18 -0.13 2.81
C LYS A 24 74.32 -1.45 3.59
N ASN A 25 75.06 -1.38 4.70
CA ASN A 25 75.11 -2.43 5.69
C ASN A 25 73.69 -2.61 6.24
N PHE A 26 72.93 -3.57 5.71
CA PHE A 26 71.79 -4.12 6.42
C PHE A 26 72.34 -4.84 7.65
N THR A 27 72.38 -4.12 8.77
CA THR A 27 72.51 -4.76 10.08
C THR A 27 71.30 -5.69 10.23
N ARG A 28 71.55 -7.01 10.17
CA ARG A 28 70.54 -7.99 10.59
C ARG A 28 70.23 -7.67 12.06
N LYS A 29 69.10 -7.00 12.31
CA LYS A 29 68.49 -7.01 13.64
C LYS A 29 68.12 -8.46 13.90
N ASN A 30 68.72 -9.06 14.93
CA ASN A 30 68.34 -10.38 15.39
C ASN A 30 66.94 -10.28 15.97
N GLY A 31 65.91 -10.41 15.12
CA GLY A 31 64.53 -10.60 15.57
C GLY A 31 64.46 -11.89 16.37
N TYR A 32 63.67 -11.89 17.44
CA TYR A 32 63.32 -13.11 18.14
C TYR A 32 62.37 -13.91 17.24
N SER A 33 62.94 -14.61 16.25
CA SER A 33 62.23 -15.35 15.19
C SER A 33 61.07 -16.17 15.72
N LEU A 34 61.25 -16.79 16.89
CA LEU A 34 60.24 -17.64 17.52
C LEU A 34 59.01 -16.85 18.03
N VAL A 35 59.23 -15.65 18.59
CA VAL A 35 58.13 -14.79 19.10
C VAL A 35 57.35 -14.17 17.95
N GLU A 36 58.03 -13.73 16.89
CA GLU A 36 57.38 -13.19 15.69
C GLU A 36 56.54 -14.25 14.98
N ILE A 37 57.04 -15.49 14.88
CA ILE A 37 56.28 -16.63 14.33
C ILE A 37 55.04 -16.91 15.20
N LEU A 38 55.17 -16.89 16.53
CA LEU A 38 54.04 -17.14 17.44
C LEU A 38 52.96 -16.06 17.31
N ILE A 39 53.34 -14.78 17.26
CA ILE A 39 52.39 -13.67 17.09
C ILE A 39 51.73 -13.73 15.71
N ALA A 40 52.50 -14.01 14.65
CA ALA A 40 51.97 -14.15 13.30
C ALA A 40 50.95 -15.30 13.20
N ILE A 41 51.24 -16.44 13.82
CA ILE A 41 50.30 -17.58 13.89
C ILE A 41 49.05 -17.18 14.69
N ALA A 42 49.19 -16.51 15.82
CA ALA A 42 48.04 -16.11 16.64
C ALA A 42 47.10 -15.15 15.89
N ILE A 43 47.66 -14.15 15.19
CA ILE A 43 46.90 -13.21 14.36
C ILE A 43 46.27 -13.94 13.16
N PHE A 44 47.02 -14.83 12.50
CA PHE A 44 46.49 -15.60 11.38
C PHE A 44 45.31 -16.48 11.81
N VAL A 45 45.43 -17.18 12.94
CA VAL A 45 44.36 -18.03 13.49
C VAL A 45 43.15 -17.19 13.88
N SER A 46 43.32 -16.02 14.49
CA SER A 46 42.19 -15.17 14.87
C SER A 46 41.44 -14.65 13.64
N ILE A 47 42.16 -14.17 12.62
CA ILE A 47 41.58 -13.72 11.35
C ILE A 47 40.90 -14.89 10.63
N ALA A 48 41.56 -16.04 10.53
CA ALA A 48 41.00 -17.22 9.88
C ALA A 48 39.71 -17.68 10.59
N THR A 49 39.67 -17.62 11.93
CA THR A 49 38.48 -17.99 12.71
C THR A 49 37.35 -16.99 12.48
N ALA A 50 37.64 -15.68 12.49
CA ALA A 50 36.65 -14.64 12.24
C ALA A 50 36.04 -14.74 10.83
N ILE A 51 36.87 -14.93 9.81
CA ILE A 51 36.41 -15.14 8.43
C ILE A 51 35.56 -16.40 8.33
N THR A 52 36.00 -17.51 8.93
CA THR A 52 35.24 -18.76 8.93
C THR A 52 33.87 -18.58 9.59
N TYR A 53 33.82 -17.89 10.73
CA TYR A 53 32.57 -17.59 11.42
C TYR A 53 31.63 -16.76 10.54
N LEU A 54 32.12 -15.66 9.94
CA LEU A 54 31.33 -14.81 9.06
C LEU A 54 30.78 -15.57 7.84
N LEU A 55 31.57 -16.49 7.25
CA LEU A 55 31.12 -17.30 6.12
C LEU A 55 30.02 -18.30 6.53
N LEU A 56 30.16 -18.92 7.71
CA LEU A 56 29.15 -19.82 8.25
C LEU A 56 27.86 -19.06 8.56
N ASP A 57 27.96 -17.89 9.21
CA ASP A 57 26.82 -17.04 9.56
C ASP A 57 26.09 -16.52 8.31
N ALA A 58 26.83 -16.04 7.31
CA ALA A 58 26.26 -15.63 6.03
C ALA A 58 25.56 -16.80 5.31
N SER A 59 26.14 -18.01 5.37
CA SER A 59 25.54 -19.20 4.75
C SER A 59 24.24 -19.63 5.44
N VAL A 60 24.20 -19.53 6.78
CA VAL A 60 22.99 -19.82 7.57
C VAL A 60 21.92 -18.77 7.29
N SER A 61 22.27 -17.48 7.33
CA SER A 61 21.36 -16.37 7.07
C SER A 61 20.76 -16.43 5.66
N PHE A 62 21.60 -16.71 4.65
CA PHE A 62 21.13 -16.86 3.27
C PHE A 62 20.17 -18.04 3.10
N ARG A 63 20.42 -19.15 3.81
CA ARG A 63 19.53 -20.31 3.78
C ARG A 63 18.20 -20.03 4.47
N GLN A 64 18.21 -19.38 5.64
CA GLN A 64 17.00 -18.96 6.33
C GLN A 64 16.18 -17.96 5.51
N GLY A 65 16.86 -17.02 4.81
CA GLY A 65 16.21 -16.10 3.88
C GLY A 65 15.47 -16.83 2.76
N LYS A 66 16.10 -17.84 2.13
CA LYS A 66 15.44 -18.67 1.12
C LYS A 66 14.23 -19.43 1.66
N GLU A 67 14.33 -19.96 2.87
CA GLU A 67 13.23 -20.68 3.52
C GLU A 67 12.04 -19.76 3.78
N ARG A 68 12.30 -18.53 4.24
CA ARG A 68 11.26 -17.54 4.48
C ARG A 68 10.59 -17.08 3.18
N VAL A 69 11.37 -16.82 2.13
CA VAL A 69 10.81 -16.45 0.80
C VAL A 69 9.92 -17.56 0.26
N PHE A 70 10.35 -18.82 0.37
CA PHE A 70 9.53 -19.96 -0.06
C PHE A 70 8.26 -20.11 0.79
N ALA A 71 8.36 -19.98 2.11
CA ALA A 71 7.19 -20.01 2.99
C ALA A 71 6.20 -18.88 2.70
N THR A 72 6.68 -17.67 2.38
CA THR A 72 5.84 -16.56 1.92
C THR A 72 5.09 -16.92 0.63
N SER A 73 5.76 -17.50 -0.37
CA SER A 73 5.10 -17.90 -1.61
C SER A 73 3.99 -18.95 -1.41
N LEU A 74 4.20 -19.89 -0.47
CA LEU A 74 3.16 -20.86 -0.08
C LEU A 74 2.01 -20.16 0.67
N ALA A 75 2.31 -19.17 1.51
CA ALA A 75 1.29 -18.43 2.23
C ALA A 75 0.41 -17.62 1.26
N GLU A 76 1.01 -16.96 0.27
CA GLU A 76 0.33 -16.26 -0.82
C GLU A 76 -0.55 -17.20 -1.64
N GLU A 77 -0.02 -18.36 -2.04
CA GLU A 77 -0.80 -19.40 -2.73
C GLU A 77 -2.01 -19.85 -1.88
N GLY A 78 -1.87 -19.91 -0.55
CA GLY A 78 -2.98 -20.21 0.34
C GLY A 78 -4.10 -19.15 0.30
N LEU A 79 -3.74 -17.86 0.28
CA LEU A 79 -4.72 -16.78 0.15
C LEU A 79 -5.42 -16.81 -1.23
N GLU A 80 -4.68 -17.09 -2.30
CA GLU A 80 -5.25 -17.23 -3.65
C GLU A 80 -6.16 -18.46 -3.79
N ALA A 81 -5.80 -19.57 -3.14
CA ALA A 81 -6.66 -20.74 -3.05
C ALA A 81 -7.97 -20.43 -2.31
N ALA A 82 -7.90 -19.67 -1.20
CA ALA A 82 -9.10 -19.21 -0.49
C ALA A 82 -9.98 -18.28 -1.36
N ARG A 83 -9.37 -17.39 -2.16
CA ARG A 83 -10.12 -16.58 -3.15
C ARG A 83 -10.79 -17.46 -4.20
N ASN A 84 -10.08 -18.44 -4.75
CA ASN A 84 -10.66 -19.38 -5.72
C ASN A 84 -11.81 -20.19 -5.14
N ILE A 85 -11.68 -20.68 -3.90
CA ILE A 85 -12.73 -21.42 -3.20
C ILE A 85 -13.96 -20.53 -2.97
N ARG A 86 -13.76 -19.29 -2.49
CA ARG A 86 -14.83 -18.30 -2.36
C ARG A 86 -15.56 -18.06 -3.68
N ASP A 87 -14.81 -17.92 -4.77
CA ASP A 87 -15.36 -17.61 -6.10
C ASP A 87 -16.13 -18.80 -6.68
N SER A 88 -15.84 -20.03 -6.23
CA SER A 88 -16.63 -21.22 -6.55
C SER A 88 -17.95 -21.29 -5.77
N GLY A 89 -18.05 -20.59 -4.64
CA GLY A 89 -19.22 -20.54 -3.77
C GLY A 89 -18.86 -20.05 -2.37
N TRP A 90 -19.63 -19.11 -1.81
CA TRP A 90 -19.37 -18.52 -0.49
C TRP A 90 -19.37 -19.55 0.66
N ASP A 91 -20.26 -20.52 0.56
CA ASP A 91 -20.39 -21.60 1.55
C ASP A 91 -19.21 -22.58 1.50
N ASN A 92 -18.49 -22.65 0.37
CA ASN A 92 -17.28 -23.46 0.23
C ASN A 92 -16.11 -22.89 1.04
N LEU A 93 -16.10 -21.56 1.28
CA LEU A 93 -15.13 -20.91 2.17
C LEU A 93 -15.55 -21.13 3.64
N ALA A 94 -15.64 -22.39 4.07
CA ALA A 94 -16.09 -22.76 5.40
C ALA A 94 -15.17 -22.18 6.50
N SER A 95 -15.74 -21.83 7.65
CA SER A 95 -14.96 -21.40 8.82
C SER A 95 -14.24 -22.59 9.45
N GLY A 96 -13.00 -22.38 9.89
CA GLY A 96 -12.17 -23.44 10.46
C GLY A 96 -10.72 -23.34 10.01
N ASN A 97 -9.95 -24.37 10.36
CA ASN A 97 -8.57 -24.55 9.91
C ASN A 97 -8.55 -25.54 8.75
N HIS A 98 -7.84 -25.18 7.67
CA HIS A 98 -7.83 -25.94 6.43
C HIS A 98 -6.43 -25.97 5.81
N GLY A 99 -6.03 -27.10 5.26
CA GLY A 99 -5.06 -27.20 4.18
C GLY A 99 -5.75 -27.04 2.84
N ILE A 100 -4.97 -27.06 1.76
CA ILE A 100 -5.50 -27.00 0.39
C ILE A 100 -5.12 -28.22 -0.44
N ILE A 101 -6.00 -28.57 -1.37
CA ILE A 101 -5.78 -29.58 -2.38
C ILE A 101 -6.34 -29.11 -3.72
N VAL A 102 -5.63 -29.40 -4.81
CA VAL A 102 -6.15 -29.20 -6.16
C VAL A 102 -6.86 -30.46 -6.61
N SER A 103 -8.16 -30.37 -6.84
CA SER A 103 -8.97 -31.47 -7.39
C SER A 103 -9.79 -30.96 -8.57
N SER A 104 -9.83 -31.72 -9.67
CA SER A 104 -10.59 -31.37 -10.88
C SER A 104 -10.31 -29.93 -11.39
N ASN A 105 -9.04 -29.51 -11.42
CA ASN A 105 -8.62 -28.15 -11.80
C ASN A 105 -9.17 -27.00 -10.91
N SER A 106 -9.58 -27.29 -9.68
CA SER A 106 -10.06 -26.31 -8.70
C SER A 106 -9.37 -26.46 -7.34
N TRP A 107 -9.18 -25.36 -6.63
CA TRP A 107 -8.71 -25.40 -5.25
C TRP A 107 -9.87 -25.80 -4.34
N ASN A 108 -9.59 -26.70 -3.39
CA ASN A 108 -10.54 -27.16 -2.38
C ASN A 108 -9.84 -27.19 -1.03
N PHE A 109 -10.60 -26.98 0.05
CA PHE A 109 -10.11 -27.25 1.39
C PHE A 109 -9.93 -28.75 1.62
N ALA A 110 -8.90 -29.08 2.39
CA ALA A 110 -8.52 -30.44 2.74
C ALA A 110 -8.58 -30.64 4.27
N GLU A 111 -7.62 -31.39 4.82
CA GLU A 111 -7.43 -31.58 6.27
C GLU A 111 -7.16 -30.25 6.99
N GLU A 112 -6.80 -30.25 8.29
CA GLU A 112 -6.55 -29.00 9.03
C GLU A 112 -5.29 -28.23 8.56
N SER A 113 -4.43 -28.87 7.77
CA SER A 113 -3.24 -28.29 7.15
C SER A 113 -2.80 -29.13 5.95
N ASP A 114 -2.00 -28.57 5.05
CA ASP A 114 -1.34 -29.29 3.96
C ASP A 114 0.19 -29.20 4.07
N LEU A 115 0.88 -30.13 3.42
CA LEU A 115 2.34 -30.18 3.36
C LEU A 115 2.81 -29.88 1.96
N ASP A 116 3.93 -29.14 1.85
CA ASP A 116 4.63 -29.01 0.58
C ASP A 116 5.14 -30.38 0.08
N PRO A 117 5.44 -30.54 -1.23
CA PRO A 117 5.91 -31.81 -1.78
C PRO A 117 7.15 -32.41 -1.10
N SER A 118 7.97 -31.59 -0.43
CA SER A 118 9.13 -32.07 0.33
C SER A 118 8.82 -32.48 1.78
N GLY A 119 7.58 -32.27 2.25
CA GLY A 119 7.11 -32.63 3.59
C GLY A 119 7.70 -31.78 4.72
N ARG A 120 8.14 -30.56 4.41
CA ARG A 120 9.00 -29.72 5.24
C ARG A 120 8.32 -28.44 5.72
N PHE A 121 7.39 -27.92 4.93
CA PHE A 121 6.57 -26.77 5.24
C PHE A 121 5.13 -27.25 5.39
N SER A 122 4.50 -26.86 6.49
CA SER A 122 3.08 -27.08 6.75
C SER A 122 2.34 -25.77 6.62
N ARG A 123 1.32 -25.73 5.76
CA ARG A 123 0.44 -24.59 5.55
C ARG A 123 -0.91 -24.85 6.20
N GLN A 124 -1.42 -23.84 6.90
CA GLN A 124 -2.76 -23.82 7.47
C GLN A 124 -3.44 -22.50 7.08
N ILE A 125 -4.65 -22.62 6.54
CA ILE A 125 -5.56 -21.52 6.23
C ILE A 125 -6.65 -21.52 7.29
N LYS A 126 -6.66 -20.50 8.14
CA LYS A 126 -7.71 -20.26 9.12
C LYS A 126 -8.72 -19.28 8.55
N VAL A 127 -9.99 -19.68 8.52
CA VAL A 127 -11.12 -18.86 8.08
C VAL A 127 -12.00 -18.54 9.26
N GLU A 128 -12.21 -17.25 9.51
CA GLU A 128 -13.02 -16.73 10.62
C GLU A 128 -14.11 -15.82 10.08
N ASN A 129 -15.31 -15.88 10.68
CA ASN A 129 -16.37 -14.94 10.33
C ASN A 129 -16.02 -13.55 10.87
N ALA A 130 -16.10 -12.54 10.01
CA ALA A 130 -15.83 -11.14 10.32
C ALA A 130 -17.02 -10.22 9.99
N GLY A 131 -18.18 -10.81 9.67
CA GLY A 131 -19.45 -10.17 9.32
C GLY A 131 -20.37 -11.17 8.61
N ASP A 132 -21.60 -10.75 8.27
CA ASP A 132 -22.57 -11.62 7.59
C ASP A 132 -22.11 -12.05 6.19
N ASP A 133 -21.40 -11.14 5.50
CA ASP A 133 -20.89 -11.33 4.14
C ASP A 133 -19.37 -11.13 4.07
N ARG A 134 -18.66 -11.31 5.18
CA ARG A 134 -17.22 -11.08 5.28
C ARG A 134 -16.53 -12.14 6.14
N LYS A 135 -15.42 -12.67 5.64
CA LYS A 135 -14.56 -13.64 6.34
C LYS A 135 -13.12 -13.13 6.39
N LEU A 136 -12.48 -13.26 7.54
CA LEU A 136 -11.04 -13.08 7.70
C LEU A 136 -10.36 -14.41 7.36
N VAL A 137 -9.40 -14.37 6.45
CA VAL A 137 -8.60 -15.53 6.06
C VAL A 137 -7.16 -15.29 6.44
N THR A 138 -6.59 -16.21 7.21
CA THR A 138 -5.20 -16.19 7.68
C THR A 138 -4.47 -17.41 7.14
N SER A 139 -3.42 -17.22 6.32
CA SER A 139 -2.57 -18.28 5.80
C SER A 139 -1.25 -18.30 6.56
N THR A 140 -1.03 -19.35 7.36
CA THR A 140 0.17 -19.56 8.15
C THR A 140 0.96 -20.73 7.59
N VAL A 141 2.22 -20.50 7.23
CA VAL A 141 3.17 -21.53 6.81
C VAL A 141 4.23 -21.68 7.88
N SER A 142 4.36 -22.87 8.44
CA SER A 142 5.31 -23.22 9.49
C SER A 142 6.30 -24.28 9.01
N TRP A 143 7.52 -24.25 9.55
CA TRP A 143 8.52 -25.28 9.31
C TRP A 143 9.34 -25.52 10.58
N ASP A 144 9.76 -26.77 10.76
CA ASP A 144 10.67 -27.19 11.83
C ASP A 144 11.71 -28.16 11.26
N PHE A 145 12.85 -27.62 10.82
CA PHE A 145 13.93 -28.45 10.29
C PHE A 145 14.84 -29.01 11.38
N THR A 146 15.03 -28.23 12.45
CA THR A 146 15.80 -28.53 13.66
C THR A 146 15.36 -27.57 14.76
N PRO A 147 15.60 -27.84 16.06
CA PRO A 147 15.19 -26.96 17.16
C PRO A 147 15.66 -25.49 17.06
N THR A 148 16.78 -25.24 16.36
CA THR A 148 17.35 -23.90 16.11
C THR A 148 16.97 -23.31 14.73
N ARG A 149 16.15 -24.01 13.95
CA ARG A 149 15.76 -23.69 12.57
C ARG A 149 14.28 -24.01 12.34
N GLN A 150 13.47 -23.50 13.25
CA GLN A 150 12.01 -23.46 13.15
C GLN A 150 11.56 -22.02 12.87
N GLY A 151 10.42 -21.86 12.21
CA GLY A 151 9.86 -20.55 11.91
C GLY A 151 8.46 -20.64 11.32
N ASN A 152 7.82 -19.48 11.19
CA ASN A 152 6.57 -19.37 10.45
C ASN A 152 6.49 -18.03 9.69
N VAL A 153 5.64 -18.01 8.68
CA VAL A 153 5.16 -16.81 7.97
C VAL A 153 3.64 -16.83 8.04
N THR A 154 3.03 -15.68 8.34
CA THR A 154 1.57 -15.54 8.40
C THR A 154 1.15 -14.35 7.56
N LEU A 155 0.18 -14.55 6.66
CA LEU A 155 -0.46 -13.51 5.86
C LEU A 155 -1.97 -13.52 6.09
N THR A 156 -2.62 -12.37 6.00
CA THR A 156 -4.06 -12.24 6.25
C THR A 156 -4.75 -11.42 5.16
N THR A 157 -5.99 -11.78 4.81
CA THR A 157 -6.85 -10.96 3.93
C THR A 157 -8.30 -11.07 4.36
N TYR A 158 -9.12 -10.10 3.96
CA TYR A 158 -10.57 -10.17 4.12
C TYR A 158 -11.23 -10.52 2.79
N LEU A 159 -12.11 -11.51 2.83
CA LEU A 159 -12.88 -11.95 1.68
C LEU A 159 -14.36 -11.62 1.89
N ASN A 160 -15.00 -11.01 0.88
CA ASN A 160 -16.41 -10.65 0.90
C ASN A 160 -17.25 -11.59 0.01
N ASN A 161 -18.54 -11.76 0.36
CA ASN A 161 -19.51 -12.55 -0.41
C ASN A 161 -19.99 -11.79 -1.66
N TRP A 162 -19.08 -11.59 -2.62
CA TRP A 162 -19.36 -10.79 -3.82
C TRP A 162 -20.46 -11.40 -4.71
N ALA A 163 -20.67 -12.71 -4.64
CA ALA A 163 -21.63 -13.43 -5.48
C ALA A 163 -23.03 -13.51 -4.85
N LYS A 164 -23.22 -13.00 -3.63
CA LYS A 164 -24.55 -12.96 -3.01
C LYS A 164 -25.47 -12.13 -3.88
N ILE A 165 -26.46 -12.80 -4.45
CA ILE A 165 -27.62 -12.13 -5.03
C ILE A 165 -28.36 -11.54 -3.84
N ILE A 166 -28.13 -10.25 -3.61
CA ILE A 166 -29.04 -9.46 -2.80
C ILE A 166 -30.32 -9.42 -3.64
N GLU A 167 -31.32 -10.25 -3.32
CA GLU A 167 -32.68 -9.93 -3.75
C GLU A 167 -32.88 -8.49 -3.28
N PRO A 168 -33.14 -7.53 -4.18
CA PRO A 168 -33.23 -6.16 -3.76
C PRO A 168 -34.29 -6.14 -2.66
N PRO A 169 -33.96 -5.76 -1.41
CA PRO A 169 -35.01 -5.23 -0.56
C PRO A 169 -35.70 -4.18 -1.43
N GLU A 170 -37.04 -4.13 -1.43
CA GLU A 170 -37.78 -3.09 -2.16
C GLU A 170 -37.01 -1.79 -1.99
N LEU A 171 -36.42 -1.30 -3.08
CA LEU A 171 -35.41 -0.24 -3.01
C LEU A 171 -36.02 0.87 -2.15
N PRO A 172 -35.39 1.26 -1.02
CA PRO A 172 -35.79 2.46 -0.32
C PRO A 172 -35.88 3.55 -1.36
N THR A 173 -37.05 4.17 -1.45
CA THR A 173 -37.22 5.20 -2.45
C THR A 173 -36.38 6.38 -1.96
N TRP A 174 -35.20 6.57 -2.55
CA TRP A 174 -34.29 7.73 -2.45
C TRP A 174 -34.96 9.08 -2.79
N ASN A 175 -36.29 9.12 -2.82
CA ASN A 175 -37.09 10.29 -3.13
C ASN A 175 -37.09 11.32 -1.98
N LYS A 176 -36.70 10.94 -0.75
CA LYS A 176 -36.67 11.81 0.44
C LYS A 176 -35.66 11.38 1.53
N PRO A 177 -34.34 11.51 1.31
CA PRO A 177 -33.35 11.29 2.37
C PRO A 177 -33.57 12.26 3.56
N ILE A 178 -33.32 11.80 4.80
CA ILE A 178 -33.40 12.59 6.03
C ILE A 178 -32.11 12.51 6.84
N THR A 179 -31.68 13.64 7.43
CA THR A 179 -30.52 13.66 8.34
C THR A 179 -30.88 13.06 9.70
N ILE A 180 -30.18 12.01 10.11
CA ILE A 180 -30.43 11.29 11.38
C ILE A 180 -29.47 11.67 12.53
N GLY A 181 -28.33 12.29 12.22
CA GLY A 181 -27.35 12.76 13.20
C GLY A 181 -26.31 13.69 12.56
N THR A 182 -25.74 14.61 13.33
CA THR A 182 -24.64 15.49 12.91
C THR A 182 -23.64 15.65 14.03
N VAL A 183 -22.36 15.80 13.68
CA VAL A 183 -21.30 16.17 14.60
C VAL A 183 -20.34 17.09 13.87
N SER A 184 -19.85 18.12 14.55
CA SER A 184 -18.78 18.99 14.05
C SER A 184 -17.50 18.67 14.81
N THR A 185 -16.36 19.01 14.26
CA THR A 185 -15.02 18.89 14.89
C THR A 185 -14.82 19.82 16.11
N ASN A 186 -15.92 20.30 16.72
CA ASN A 186 -16.03 21.17 17.89
C ASN A 186 -15.39 22.56 17.73
N ASN A 187 -16.07 23.46 17.02
CA ASN A 187 -16.09 24.92 17.24
C ASN A 187 -14.72 25.59 17.54
N ILE A 188 -13.73 25.33 16.70
CA ILE A 188 -12.58 26.23 16.53
C ILE A 188 -12.98 27.15 15.39
N ALA A 189 -12.85 28.47 15.55
CA ALA A 189 -13.44 29.45 14.64
C ALA A 189 -12.91 29.28 13.20
N GLY A 190 -13.72 28.64 12.34
CA GLY A 190 -13.36 28.35 10.95
C GLY A 190 -14.00 27.03 10.49
N ASN A 191 -14.54 27.01 9.28
CA ASN A 191 -14.91 25.77 8.59
C ASN A 191 -13.62 25.05 8.23
N LYS A 192 -13.41 23.83 8.75
CA LYS A 192 -12.18 23.06 8.50
C LYS A 192 -12.22 22.25 7.20
N ASN A 193 -13.23 22.44 6.34
CA ASN A 193 -13.45 21.71 5.08
C ASN A 193 -12.98 20.24 5.16
N PRO A 194 -13.77 19.34 5.76
CA PRO A 194 -13.42 17.93 5.71
C PRO A 194 -13.28 17.48 4.26
N ASN A 195 -12.13 16.89 3.95
CA ASN A 195 -11.81 16.44 2.59
C ASN A 195 -12.32 15.04 2.33
N ASP A 196 -12.20 14.15 3.33
CA ASP A 196 -12.54 12.74 3.16
C ASP A 196 -12.94 12.09 4.49
N ILE A 197 -13.63 10.96 4.39
CA ILE A 197 -14.19 10.21 5.49
C ILE A 197 -14.14 8.70 5.24
N PHE A 198 -13.81 7.93 6.28
CA PHE A 198 -13.85 6.48 6.24
C PHE A 198 -14.59 5.91 7.45
N VAL A 199 -15.36 4.84 7.25
CA VAL A 199 -16.10 4.16 8.33
C VAL A 199 -15.59 2.73 8.49
N LEU A 200 -15.16 2.37 9.71
CA LEU A 200 -14.77 1.00 10.06
C LEU A 200 -15.39 0.59 11.40
N GLY A 201 -16.36 -0.32 11.34
CA GLY A 201 -17.13 -0.74 12.51
C GLY A 201 -17.93 0.42 13.07
N ASN A 202 -17.78 0.68 14.38
CA ASN A 202 -18.48 1.78 15.06
C ASN A 202 -17.68 3.10 15.04
N TYR A 203 -16.60 3.18 14.26
CA TYR A 203 -15.75 4.36 14.21
C TYR A 203 -15.77 5.01 12.84
N VAL A 204 -15.83 6.34 12.87
CA VAL A 204 -15.67 7.21 11.71
C VAL A 204 -14.35 7.95 11.83
N TYR A 205 -13.60 7.97 10.75
CA TYR A 205 -12.31 8.64 10.61
C TYR A 205 -12.49 9.77 9.60
N LEU A 206 -12.19 10.99 10.01
CA LEU A 206 -12.43 12.20 9.21
C LEU A 206 -11.12 12.96 9.08
N VAL A 207 -10.84 13.47 7.88
CA VAL A 207 -9.66 14.30 7.60
C VAL A 207 -10.03 15.66 7.05
N THR A 208 -9.16 16.65 7.26
CA THR A 208 -9.42 18.06 6.90
C THR A 208 -8.31 18.67 6.05
N ASP A 209 -8.69 19.64 5.23
CA ASP A 209 -7.77 20.40 4.37
C ASP A 209 -7.04 21.55 5.08
N GLU A 210 -7.41 21.83 6.34
CA GLU A 210 -6.89 22.96 7.07
C GLU A 210 -5.59 22.62 7.80
N ALA A 211 -4.46 23.00 7.22
CA ALA A 211 -3.16 22.94 7.90
C ALA A 211 -2.91 24.22 8.68
N ASN A 212 -2.99 24.18 10.02
CA ASN A 212 -2.52 25.29 10.83
C ASN A 212 -1.75 24.86 12.09
N ALA A 213 -1.09 25.82 12.74
CA ALA A 213 -0.17 25.54 13.84
C ALA A 213 -0.85 25.02 15.12
N VAL A 214 -2.18 25.12 15.21
CA VAL A 214 -2.94 24.82 16.44
C VAL A 214 -3.82 23.58 16.27
N ASP A 215 -4.37 23.40 15.08
CA ASP A 215 -5.46 22.47 14.83
C ASP A 215 -5.00 21.06 14.44
N PRO A 216 -5.74 20.01 14.84
CA PRO A 216 -5.54 18.67 14.32
C PRO A 216 -6.26 18.48 12.98
N GLU A 217 -5.72 17.59 12.15
CA GLU A 217 -6.25 17.29 10.81
C GLU A 217 -6.91 15.90 10.70
N PHE A 218 -6.75 15.04 11.72
CA PHE A 218 -7.34 13.69 11.75
C PHE A 218 -8.20 13.51 12.99
N PHE A 219 -9.45 13.09 12.80
CA PHE A 219 -10.46 12.97 13.85
C PHE A 219 -11.04 11.56 13.87
N ILE A 220 -11.29 11.03 15.07
CA ILE A 220 -11.96 9.75 15.26
C ILE A 220 -13.24 9.98 16.07
N PHE A 221 -14.37 9.56 15.52
CA PHE A 221 -15.68 9.61 16.17
C PHE A 221 -16.22 8.21 16.42
N ASP A 222 -16.90 8.03 17.54
CA ASP A 222 -17.72 6.85 17.86
C ASP A 222 -19.14 7.11 17.38
N VAL A 223 -19.62 6.25 16.50
CA VAL A 223 -20.96 6.26 15.90
C VAL A 223 -21.78 5.03 16.31
N SER A 224 -21.47 4.41 17.46
CA SER A 224 -22.29 3.33 18.04
C SER A 224 -23.75 3.76 18.25
N ASP A 225 -23.99 5.05 18.47
CA ASP A 225 -25.30 5.70 18.34
C ASP A 225 -25.24 6.71 17.19
N VAL A 226 -25.77 6.31 16.03
CA VAL A 226 -25.77 7.12 14.79
C VAL A 226 -26.54 8.43 14.93
N THR A 227 -27.45 8.54 15.90
CA THR A 227 -28.20 9.78 16.15
C THR A 227 -27.40 10.77 17.00
N LYS A 228 -26.34 10.29 17.66
CA LYS A 228 -25.49 11.07 18.54
C LYS A 228 -24.02 10.64 18.45
N PRO A 229 -23.34 10.92 17.33
CA PRO A 229 -21.91 10.68 17.21
C PRO A 229 -21.12 11.44 18.28
N THR A 230 -20.05 10.84 18.79
CA THR A 230 -19.20 11.46 19.82
C THR A 230 -17.73 11.45 19.42
N LEU A 231 -17.03 12.57 19.65
CA LEU A 231 -15.60 12.65 19.37
C LEU A 231 -14.82 11.79 20.37
N VAL A 232 -14.01 10.86 19.86
CA VAL A 232 -13.16 9.95 20.65
C VAL A 232 -11.77 10.55 20.83
N SER A 233 -11.15 10.99 19.74
CA SER A 233 -9.79 11.54 19.75
C SER A 233 -9.49 12.36 18.50
N THR A 234 -8.35 13.04 18.52
CA THR A 234 -7.79 13.79 17.40
C THR A 234 -6.29 13.53 17.29
N CYS A 235 -5.76 13.51 16.07
CA CYS A 235 -4.32 13.43 15.81
C CYS A 235 -3.89 14.61 14.94
N LYS A 236 -2.77 15.23 15.30
CA LYS A 236 -2.16 16.28 14.48
C LYS A 236 -1.17 15.68 13.51
N ILE A 237 -1.38 15.96 12.23
CA ILE A 237 -0.57 15.45 11.11
C ILE A 237 0.48 16.51 10.72
N GLY A 238 0.08 17.79 10.74
CA GLY A 238 0.96 18.93 10.50
C GLY A 238 0.99 19.43 9.06
N SER A 239 0.11 18.92 8.19
CA SER A 239 -0.20 19.48 6.87
C SER A 239 -1.61 19.05 6.47
N LYS A 240 -2.06 19.53 5.30
CA LYS A 240 -3.35 19.18 4.72
C LYS A 240 -3.41 17.68 4.48
N VAL A 241 -4.58 17.11 4.69
CA VAL A 241 -4.85 15.70 4.44
C VAL A 241 -5.99 15.60 3.44
N SER A 242 -5.71 14.97 2.31
CA SER A 242 -6.63 14.90 1.17
C SER A 242 -7.55 13.69 1.26
N ALA A 243 -7.04 12.55 1.75
CA ALA A 243 -7.82 11.32 1.84
C ALA A 243 -7.42 10.44 3.04
N VAL A 244 -8.32 9.56 3.45
CA VAL A 244 -8.15 8.56 4.49
C VAL A 244 -8.73 7.22 4.07
N TYR A 245 -7.90 6.17 4.15
CA TYR A 245 -8.34 4.78 4.02
C TYR A 245 -7.99 3.98 5.26
N VAL A 246 -8.95 3.25 5.84
CA VAL A 246 -8.71 2.48 7.08
C VAL A 246 -8.89 0.99 6.84
N VAL A 247 -7.87 0.20 7.15
CA VAL A 247 -7.95 -1.26 7.10
C VAL A 247 -7.32 -1.88 8.34
N GLY A 248 -8.11 -2.71 9.02
CA GLY A 248 -7.70 -3.35 10.27
C GLY A 248 -7.35 -2.32 11.34
N ASN A 249 -6.08 -2.27 11.73
CA ASN A 249 -5.57 -1.44 12.82
C ASN A 249 -4.86 -0.16 12.34
N TYR A 250 -4.91 0.15 11.05
CA TYR A 250 -4.15 1.24 10.46
C TYR A 250 -5.01 2.12 9.56
N ALA A 251 -4.79 3.42 9.65
CA ALA A 251 -5.30 4.44 8.75
C ALA A 251 -4.16 4.94 7.86
N TYR A 252 -4.43 5.09 6.57
CA TYR A 252 -3.49 5.53 5.55
C TYR A 252 -4.00 6.86 5.01
N LEU A 253 -3.14 7.87 5.06
CA LEU A 253 -3.51 9.23 4.72
C LEU A 253 -2.74 9.71 3.49
N ALA A 254 -3.44 10.27 2.51
CA ALA A 254 -2.84 11.08 1.47
C ALA A 254 -2.62 12.49 2.02
N THR A 255 -1.38 13.00 2.00
CA THR A 255 -1.03 14.29 2.62
C THR A 255 -0.23 15.19 1.69
N ASN A 256 -0.24 16.49 1.99
CA ASN A 256 0.53 17.51 1.27
C ASN A 256 1.83 17.83 2.02
N ILE A 257 2.51 16.81 2.55
CA ILE A 257 3.81 16.96 3.21
C ILE A 257 4.88 16.56 2.19
N ASN A 258 5.80 17.48 1.87
CA ASN A 258 6.89 17.35 0.88
C ASN A 258 7.87 16.15 1.07
N ASP A 259 7.65 15.27 2.04
CA ASP A 259 8.42 14.04 2.24
C ASP A 259 7.58 12.90 2.81
N ALA A 260 6.26 13.03 2.78
CA ALA A 260 5.33 12.14 3.47
C ALA A 260 3.94 12.12 2.84
N GLU A 261 3.87 12.13 1.51
CA GLU A 261 2.60 12.12 0.77
C GLU A 261 1.70 10.95 1.16
N LEU A 262 2.27 9.85 1.65
CA LEU A 262 1.54 8.80 2.34
C LEU A 262 1.98 8.72 3.81
N THR A 263 1.06 9.04 4.72
CA THR A 263 1.27 8.93 6.18
C THR A 263 0.45 7.78 6.74
N ILE A 264 1.08 6.91 7.54
CA ILE A 264 0.41 5.74 8.15
C ILE A 264 0.25 5.98 9.66
N ILE A 265 -0.97 5.79 10.14
CA ILE A 265 -1.36 5.95 11.54
C ILE A 265 -1.86 4.63 12.08
N LYS A 266 -1.33 4.22 13.23
CA LYS A 266 -1.89 3.11 14.01
C LYS A 266 -3.11 3.61 14.78
N VAL A 267 -4.24 2.94 14.56
CA VAL A 267 -5.55 3.24 15.16
C VAL A 267 -6.12 2.07 15.95
N SER A 268 -5.29 1.07 16.31
CA SER A 268 -5.69 -0.07 17.14
C SER A 268 -6.29 0.33 18.50
N ASP A 269 -5.86 1.48 19.03
CA ASP A 269 -6.54 2.17 20.12
C ASP A 269 -7.08 3.50 19.59
N PRO A 270 -8.40 3.62 19.34
CA PRO A 270 -8.99 4.84 18.76
C PRO A 270 -8.89 6.05 19.69
N LYS A 271 -8.52 5.88 20.97
CA LYS A 271 -8.26 7.00 21.89
C LYS A 271 -6.85 7.56 21.76
N ASN A 272 -5.92 6.79 21.22
CA ASN A 272 -4.50 7.13 21.14
C ASN A 272 -3.92 6.82 19.76
N PRO A 273 -4.39 7.48 18.68
CA PRO A 273 -3.83 7.29 17.34
C PRO A 273 -2.38 7.79 17.27
N THR A 274 -1.49 7.00 16.66
CA THR A 274 -0.06 7.35 16.53
C THR A 274 0.44 7.18 15.11
N VAL A 275 1.12 8.19 14.57
CA VAL A 275 1.84 8.08 13.28
C VAL A 275 2.98 7.08 13.43
N VAL A 276 3.00 6.04 12.60
CA VAL A 276 4.01 4.96 12.62
C VAL A 276 4.96 5.02 11.43
N ALA A 277 4.52 5.54 10.28
CA ALA A 277 5.37 5.66 9.09
C ALA A 277 4.97 6.86 8.23
N ARG A 278 5.93 7.31 7.42
CA ARG A 278 5.78 8.36 6.40
C ARG A 278 6.54 7.93 5.17
N LEU A 279 5.90 8.02 4.01
CA LEU A 279 6.44 7.58 2.73
C LEU A 279 6.41 8.73 1.74
N ASN A 280 7.57 8.99 1.12
CA ASN A 280 7.74 10.04 0.13
C ASN A 280 7.49 9.50 -1.28
N THR A 281 6.78 10.25 -2.10
CA THR A 281 6.78 10.05 -3.56
C THR A 281 8.00 10.74 -4.18
N PRO A 282 8.52 10.25 -5.32
CA PRO A 282 9.60 10.94 -6.01
C PRO A 282 9.22 12.39 -6.38
N GLU A 283 10.10 13.34 -6.02
CA GLU A 283 9.99 14.77 -6.34
C GLU A 283 8.83 15.54 -5.67
N ASN A 284 8.30 15.02 -4.55
CA ASN A 284 7.51 15.76 -3.55
C ASN A 284 6.22 16.39 -4.09
N GLN A 285 5.28 15.56 -4.56
CA GLN A 285 3.99 16.02 -5.09
C GLN A 285 2.86 15.73 -4.11
N ASP A 286 1.96 16.69 -3.86
CA ASP A 286 0.84 16.48 -2.93
C ASP A 286 0.05 15.19 -3.22
N GLY A 287 -0.16 14.38 -2.17
CA GLY A 287 -1.03 13.21 -2.22
C GLY A 287 -2.50 13.64 -2.26
N GLU A 288 -3.26 13.04 -3.17
CA GLU A 288 -4.65 13.41 -3.44
C GLU A 288 -5.61 12.34 -2.92
N ASP A 289 -5.37 11.07 -3.24
CA ASP A 289 -6.19 9.96 -2.74
C ASP A 289 -5.38 8.68 -2.54
N VAL A 290 -5.82 7.83 -1.61
CA VAL A 290 -5.18 6.56 -1.24
C VAL A 290 -6.19 5.42 -1.10
N PHE A 291 -5.87 4.27 -1.72
CA PHE A 291 -6.64 3.04 -1.58
C PHE A 291 -5.74 1.89 -1.13
N ILE A 292 -6.23 1.03 -0.23
CA ILE A 292 -5.48 -0.15 0.24
C ILE A 292 -6.15 -1.43 -0.24
N LEU A 293 -5.39 -2.29 -0.93
CA LEU A 293 -5.82 -3.64 -1.29
C LEU A 293 -4.70 -4.64 -0.98
N ASP A 294 -5.05 -5.66 -0.18
CA ASP A 294 -4.10 -6.61 0.40
C ASP A 294 -2.95 -5.89 1.13
N ASN A 295 -1.71 -6.02 0.65
CA ASN A 295 -0.52 -5.42 1.26
C ASN A 295 -0.01 -4.18 0.51
N TYR A 296 -0.81 -3.62 -0.40
CA TYR A 296 -0.39 -2.52 -1.25
C TYR A 296 -1.22 -1.27 -0.99
N ALA A 297 -0.52 -0.15 -0.82
CA ALA A 297 -1.12 1.17 -0.85
C ALA A 297 -0.99 1.76 -2.24
N TYR A 298 -2.11 2.18 -2.81
CA TYR A 298 -2.18 2.83 -4.10
C TYR A 298 -2.47 4.29 -3.86
N LEU A 299 -1.56 5.16 -4.28
CA LEU A 299 -1.62 6.59 -4.04
C LEU A 299 -1.70 7.31 -5.39
N VAL A 300 -2.60 8.29 -5.49
CA VAL A 300 -2.60 9.26 -6.57
C VAL A 300 -2.17 10.64 -6.08
N THR A 301 -1.54 11.42 -6.94
CA THR A 301 -0.97 12.73 -6.59
C THR A 301 -1.42 13.81 -7.56
N GLN A 302 -1.08 15.06 -7.23
CA GLN A 302 -1.15 16.18 -8.17
C GLN A 302 -0.32 15.92 -9.42
N ASN A 303 -0.77 16.53 -10.52
CA ASN A 303 -0.12 16.42 -11.83
C ASN A 303 1.33 16.93 -11.76
N ASN A 304 2.28 16.09 -12.19
CA ASN A 304 3.66 16.50 -12.39
C ASN A 304 4.05 16.33 -13.86
N PRO A 305 4.38 17.41 -14.60
CA PRO A 305 4.82 17.30 -16.00
C PRO A 305 6.08 16.44 -16.21
N SER A 306 6.80 16.11 -15.14
CA SER A 306 8.08 15.37 -15.19
C SER A 306 8.01 13.97 -14.57
N ASN A 307 6.89 13.56 -13.96
CA ASN A 307 6.82 12.33 -13.16
C ASN A 307 5.50 11.57 -13.33
N SER A 308 5.34 10.54 -12.51
CA SER A 308 4.12 9.74 -12.43
C SER A 308 3.18 10.35 -11.40
N GLU A 309 1.88 10.15 -11.58
CA GLU A 309 0.83 10.61 -10.63
C GLU A 309 0.14 9.44 -9.91
N PHE A 310 0.58 8.22 -10.19
CA PHE A 310 0.07 7.01 -9.57
C PHE A 310 1.25 6.19 -9.06
N TYR A 311 1.19 5.82 -7.78
CA TYR A 311 2.24 5.08 -7.08
C TYR A 311 1.66 3.88 -6.36
N ILE A 312 2.43 2.80 -6.29
CA ILE A 312 2.13 1.62 -5.49
C ILE A 312 3.24 1.44 -4.48
N PHE A 313 2.90 1.42 -3.19
CA PHE A 313 3.81 1.11 -2.09
C PHE A 313 3.49 -0.26 -1.50
N ASP A 314 4.51 -1.01 -1.14
CA ASP A 314 4.37 -2.22 -0.34
C ASP A 314 4.33 -1.84 1.14
N VAL A 315 3.18 -2.09 1.76
CA VAL A 315 2.86 -1.77 3.15
C VAL A 315 2.54 -3.04 3.94
N LEU A 316 3.14 -4.19 3.57
CA LEU A 316 2.98 -5.46 4.27
C LEU A 316 3.26 -5.36 5.78
N ASP A 317 4.26 -4.56 6.16
CA ASP A 317 4.49 -4.13 7.55
C ASP A 317 4.21 -2.62 7.64
N PRO A 318 3.01 -2.19 8.10
CA PRO A 318 2.67 -0.77 8.17
C PRO A 318 3.53 0.04 9.15
N GLU A 319 4.21 -0.60 10.10
CA GLU A 319 5.17 0.06 11.00
C GLU A 319 6.56 0.20 10.34
N ASN A 320 6.88 -0.62 9.34
CA ASN A 320 8.13 -0.58 8.58
C ASN A 320 7.89 -0.82 7.06
N PRO A 321 7.15 0.06 6.37
CA PRO A 321 6.81 -0.14 4.96
C PRO A 321 8.04 0.02 4.04
N VAL A 322 7.93 -0.49 2.81
CA VAL A 322 8.97 -0.27 1.78
C VAL A 322 8.92 1.19 1.34
N THR A 323 10.01 1.93 1.58
CA THR A 323 10.04 3.39 1.39
C THR A 323 10.06 3.85 -0.06
N THR A 324 10.42 2.95 -0.99
CA THR A 324 10.43 3.24 -2.43
C THR A 324 9.18 2.64 -3.05
N PRO A 325 8.43 3.39 -3.89
CA PRO A 325 7.31 2.81 -4.63
C PRO A 325 7.74 1.56 -5.39
N VAL A 326 7.02 0.46 -5.21
CA VAL A 326 7.27 -0.78 -5.96
C VAL A 326 6.81 -0.66 -7.40
N GLY A 327 5.86 0.23 -7.68
CA GLY A 327 5.35 0.55 -9.00
C GLY A 327 4.94 2.00 -9.15
N LYS A 328 4.87 2.46 -10.40
CA LYS A 328 4.35 3.78 -10.74
C LYS A 328 3.72 3.79 -12.12
N PHE A 329 2.83 4.75 -12.35
CA PHE A 329 2.17 4.95 -13.63
C PHE A 329 1.95 6.44 -13.93
N GLU A 330 2.23 6.86 -15.16
CA GLU A 330 2.08 8.25 -15.60
C GLU A 330 0.66 8.49 -16.14
N LEU A 331 -0.15 9.22 -15.35
CA LEU A 331 -1.53 9.53 -15.73
C LEU A 331 -1.53 10.61 -16.81
N ASN A 332 -0.54 11.52 -16.80
CA ASN A 332 -0.54 12.78 -17.57
C ASN A 332 -1.71 13.71 -17.19
N ALA A 333 -2.19 13.59 -15.96
CA ALA A 333 -3.30 14.33 -15.37
C ALA A 333 -3.23 14.17 -13.84
N GLN A 334 -3.79 15.10 -13.09
CA GLN A 334 -3.92 14.94 -11.63
C GLN A 334 -4.87 13.79 -11.36
N GLY A 335 -4.45 12.81 -10.56
CA GLY A 335 -5.38 11.81 -10.04
C GLY A 335 -6.13 12.40 -8.86
N ARG A 336 -7.45 12.34 -8.90
CA ARG A 336 -8.33 12.90 -7.86
C ARG A 336 -8.91 11.84 -6.94
N ALA A 337 -9.20 10.67 -7.50
CA ALA A 337 -9.81 9.58 -6.77
C ALA A 337 -9.27 8.24 -7.28
N ILE A 338 -9.20 7.23 -6.41
CA ILE A 338 -8.73 5.90 -6.75
C ILE A 338 -9.55 4.82 -6.05
N TYR A 339 -9.99 3.84 -6.85
CA TYR A 339 -10.56 2.61 -6.35
C TYR A 339 -9.85 1.39 -6.95
N VAL A 340 -9.54 0.38 -6.15
CA VAL A 340 -8.85 -0.83 -6.65
C VAL A 340 -9.69 -2.07 -6.41
N ALA A 341 -9.99 -2.79 -7.50
CA ALA A 341 -10.70 -4.06 -7.48
C ALA A 341 -9.85 -5.17 -8.13
N GLY A 342 -9.34 -6.06 -7.30
CA GLY A 342 -8.51 -7.19 -7.73
C GLY A 342 -7.27 -6.74 -8.51
N ASN A 343 -7.30 -6.93 -9.83
CA ASN A 343 -6.19 -6.64 -10.72
C ASN A 343 -6.26 -5.26 -11.39
N TYR A 344 -7.26 -4.44 -11.08
CA TYR A 344 -7.49 -3.17 -11.75
C TYR A 344 -7.65 -2.03 -10.75
N ALA A 345 -6.97 -0.92 -11.02
CA ALA A 345 -7.19 0.37 -10.37
C ALA A 345 -7.98 1.28 -11.32
N TYR A 346 -9.00 1.94 -10.79
CA TYR A 346 -9.86 2.90 -11.45
C TYR A 346 -9.52 4.26 -10.87
N VAL A 347 -8.99 5.15 -11.70
CA VAL A 347 -8.47 6.44 -11.26
C VAL A 347 -9.29 7.55 -11.91
N GLY A 348 -9.93 8.37 -11.08
CA GLY A 348 -10.52 9.64 -11.50
C GLY A 348 -9.41 10.66 -11.78
N THR A 349 -9.52 11.42 -12.87
CA THR A 349 -8.55 12.47 -13.20
C THR A 349 -9.22 13.79 -13.54
N ASN A 350 -8.48 14.89 -13.41
CA ASN A 350 -8.91 16.23 -13.83
C ASN A 350 -8.80 16.49 -15.35
N SER A 351 -8.70 15.44 -16.16
CA SER A 351 -8.60 15.56 -17.61
C SER A 351 -9.94 15.30 -18.28
N ASP A 352 -10.52 16.31 -18.93
CA ASP A 352 -11.73 16.17 -19.75
C ASP A 352 -11.64 15.06 -20.82
N ALA A 353 -10.42 14.75 -21.28
CA ALA A 353 -10.21 13.71 -22.28
C ALA A 353 -10.16 12.30 -21.68
N ARG A 354 -9.93 12.18 -20.36
CA ARG A 354 -9.59 10.93 -19.65
C ARG A 354 -10.06 10.96 -18.18
N GLU A 355 -11.31 11.33 -17.93
CA GLU A 355 -11.84 11.51 -16.57
C GLU A 355 -11.73 10.25 -15.71
N VAL A 356 -11.86 9.06 -16.31
CA VAL A 356 -11.56 7.79 -15.63
C VAL A 356 -10.51 7.01 -16.41
N VAL A 357 -9.44 6.62 -15.74
CA VAL A 357 -8.35 5.80 -16.28
C VAL A 357 -8.33 4.45 -15.55
N VAL A 358 -8.41 3.36 -16.32
CA VAL A 358 -8.28 2.00 -15.78
C VAL A 358 -6.85 1.48 -15.98
N ILE A 359 -6.19 1.16 -14.87
CA ILE A 359 -4.82 0.66 -14.82
C ILE A 359 -4.86 -0.80 -14.38
N ASN A 360 -4.32 -1.69 -15.19
CA ASN A 360 -4.01 -3.04 -14.78
C ASN A 360 -2.80 -3.03 -13.83
N VAL A 361 -3.02 -3.51 -12.62
CA VAL A 361 -2.07 -3.58 -11.51
C VAL A 361 -1.75 -5.03 -11.12
N THR A 362 -1.98 -6.01 -12.02
CA THR A 362 -1.58 -7.41 -11.80
C THR A 362 -0.09 -7.49 -11.49
N ASN A 363 0.75 -6.91 -12.35
CA ASN A 363 2.16 -6.70 -12.04
C ASN A 363 2.36 -5.36 -11.33
N LYS A 364 2.52 -5.40 -10.01
CA LYS A 364 2.72 -4.21 -9.16
C LYS A 364 3.94 -3.40 -9.60
N SER A 365 4.98 -4.03 -10.11
CA SER A 365 6.22 -3.36 -10.55
C SER A 365 6.14 -2.68 -11.91
N GLY A 366 5.11 -2.99 -12.69
CA GLY A 366 4.90 -2.38 -13.99
C GLY A 366 3.42 -2.30 -14.32
N PRO A 367 2.66 -1.43 -13.63
CA PRO A 367 1.27 -1.18 -13.96
C PRO A 367 1.12 -0.80 -15.44
N GLN A 368 0.05 -1.27 -16.09
CA GLN A 368 -0.20 -1.03 -17.52
C GLN A 368 -1.59 -0.47 -17.73
N ASN A 369 -1.76 0.44 -18.67
CA ASN A 369 -3.09 0.92 -19.04
C ASN A 369 -3.94 -0.17 -19.73
N VAL A 370 -5.19 -0.31 -19.31
CA VAL A 370 -6.24 -0.99 -20.09
C VAL A 370 -7.23 0.08 -20.50
N ARG A 371 -7.21 0.48 -21.77
CA ARG A 371 -8.01 1.63 -22.25
C ARG A 371 -9.51 1.38 -22.10
N TYR A 372 -10.10 2.06 -21.11
CA TYR A 372 -11.47 2.58 -21.12
C TYR A 372 -11.40 3.98 -20.49
N ALA A 373 -11.51 5.02 -21.32
CA ALA A 373 -11.74 6.37 -20.84
C ALA A 373 -13.26 6.56 -20.83
N TYR A 374 -13.85 6.67 -19.65
CA TYR A 374 -15.16 7.29 -19.55
C TYR A 374 -14.98 8.81 -19.66
N ASN A 375 -15.87 9.44 -20.40
CA ASN A 375 -15.98 10.89 -20.52
C ASN A 375 -17.46 11.20 -20.26
N ASN A 376 -17.70 11.93 -19.18
CA ASN A 376 -18.98 12.41 -18.72
C ASN A 376 -19.43 13.54 -19.67
N PRO A 377 -20.49 13.34 -20.47
CA PRO A 377 -20.88 14.29 -21.51
C PRO A 377 -21.32 15.67 -20.97
N ASP A 378 -21.56 15.78 -19.66
CA ASP A 378 -22.02 17.01 -18.99
C ASP A 378 -20.96 17.65 -18.04
N ALA A 379 -19.68 17.26 -18.17
CA ALA A 379 -18.45 18.02 -17.87
C ALA A 379 -18.03 18.31 -16.40
N ALA A 380 -18.44 17.54 -15.39
CA ALA A 380 -18.02 17.81 -14.02
C ALA A 380 -16.84 16.92 -13.61
N ASP A 381 -15.77 17.53 -13.09
CA ASP A 381 -14.58 16.85 -12.57
C ASP A 381 -14.96 15.84 -11.48
N VAL A 382 -14.46 14.60 -11.56
CA VAL A 382 -14.71 13.56 -10.54
C VAL A 382 -13.84 13.82 -9.31
N ASN A 383 -14.48 14.05 -8.16
CA ASN A 383 -13.85 14.22 -6.86
C ASN A 383 -13.65 12.89 -6.12
N ASP A 384 -14.59 11.96 -6.26
CA ASP A 384 -14.49 10.64 -5.63
C ASP A 384 -15.17 9.54 -6.46
N ILE A 385 -14.71 8.30 -6.32
CA ILE A 385 -15.19 7.12 -7.02
C ILE A 385 -15.31 5.90 -6.11
N TYR A 386 -16.46 5.24 -6.17
CA TYR A 386 -16.63 3.92 -5.57
C TYR A 386 -17.18 2.92 -6.59
N VAL A 387 -16.67 1.69 -6.60
CA VAL A 387 -17.12 0.64 -7.53
C VAL A 387 -17.63 -0.58 -6.78
N ASN A 388 -18.88 -0.96 -7.05
CA ASN A 388 -19.49 -2.20 -6.58
C ASN A 388 -19.94 -3.07 -7.76
N GLY A 389 -19.17 -4.11 -8.06
CA GLY A 389 -19.44 -4.99 -9.20
C GLY A 389 -19.41 -4.23 -10.52
N SER A 390 -20.55 -4.13 -11.20
CA SER A 390 -20.71 -3.39 -12.45
C SER A 390 -21.25 -1.96 -12.25
N THR A 391 -21.47 -1.53 -11.01
CA THR A 391 -21.98 -0.20 -10.69
C THR A 391 -20.85 0.69 -10.18
N VAL A 392 -20.76 1.92 -10.71
CA VAL A 392 -19.79 2.94 -10.31
C VAL A 392 -20.55 4.15 -9.79
N TYR A 393 -20.13 4.64 -8.64
CA TYR A 393 -20.61 5.84 -7.97
C TYR A 393 -19.55 6.91 -8.12
N LEU A 394 -19.94 8.11 -8.50
CA LEU A 394 -19.06 9.25 -8.76
C LEU A 394 -19.57 10.45 -7.97
N ALA A 395 -18.69 11.09 -7.22
CA ALA A 395 -18.88 12.44 -6.74
C ALA A 395 -18.16 13.36 -7.72
N THR A 396 -18.78 14.48 -8.07
CA THR A 396 -18.19 15.44 -9.01
C THR A 396 -18.30 16.86 -8.50
N GLU A 397 -17.48 17.77 -8.99
CA GLU A 397 -17.67 19.21 -8.77
C GLU A 397 -19.02 19.67 -9.36
N GLN A 398 -19.58 20.75 -8.82
CA GLN A 398 -20.86 21.29 -9.29
C GLN A 398 -20.65 22.06 -10.62
N ASN A 399 -21.16 21.48 -11.70
CA ASN A 399 -21.23 22.16 -13.00
C ASN A 399 -22.41 23.15 -13.08
N GLY A 400 -22.26 24.28 -12.41
CA GLY A 400 -23.30 25.30 -12.30
C GLY A 400 -24.50 24.86 -11.44
N ALA A 401 -25.43 25.78 -11.19
CA ALA A 401 -26.44 25.67 -10.13
C ALA A 401 -27.49 24.52 -10.27
N SER A 402 -27.36 23.62 -11.23
CA SER A 402 -28.36 22.56 -11.50
C SER A 402 -27.81 21.22 -12.01
N GLY A 403 -26.50 21.08 -12.22
CA GLY A 403 -25.89 19.81 -12.65
C GLY A 403 -25.77 18.81 -11.50
N PRO A 404 -25.96 17.48 -11.71
CA PRO A 404 -25.74 16.50 -10.65
C PRO A 404 -24.28 16.47 -10.23
N ASN A 405 -24.02 16.45 -8.93
CA ASN A 405 -22.68 16.31 -8.33
C ASN A 405 -22.51 14.98 -7.57
N PHE A 406 -23.49 14.09 -7.73
CA PHE A 406 -23.41 12.68 -7.42
C PHE A 406 -24.07 11.90 -8.55
N VAL A 407 -23.36 10.94 -9.14
CA VAL A 407 -23.77 10.20 -10.33
C VAL A 407 -23.52 8.72 -10.13
N ILE A 408 -24.46 7.87 -10.55
CA ILE A 408 -24.33 6.42 -10.52
C ILE A 408 -24.45 5.91 -11.95
N VAL A 409 -23.44 5.17 -12.41
CA VAL A 409 -23.40 4.56 -13.74
C VAL A 409 -23.23 3.05 -13.65
N TYR A 410 -23.85 2.33 -14.58
CA TYR A 410 -23.68 0.90 -14.77
C TYR A 410 -22.76 0.64 -15.96
N ALA A 411 -21.64 -0.03 -15.70
CA ALA A 411 -20.70 -0.52 -16.68
C ALA A 411 -21.19 -1.84 -17.28
N ASN A 412 -21.80 -1.79 -18.47
CA ASN A 412 -22.19 -3.02 -19.16
C ASN A 412 -20.96 -3.66 -19.84
N THR A 413 -20.51 -4.78 -19.28
CA THR A 413 -19.33 -5.55 -19.72
C THR A 413 -19.66 -6.73 -20.63
N SER A 414 -20.95 -6.95 -20.95
CA SER A 414 -21.42 -8.13 -21.72
C SER A 414 -20.91 -8.22 -23.17
N SER A 415 -20.28 -7.16 -23.67
CA SER A 415 -19.68 -7.08 -25.01
C SER A 415 -18.16 -7.32 -25.03
N TYR A 416 -17.57 -7.91 -23.98
CA TYR A 416 -16.13 -8.19 -23.95
C TYR A 416 -15.68 -9.15 -25.07
N PRO A 417 -14.60 -8.87 -25.84
CA PRO A 417 -13.72 -7.70 -25.78
C PRO A 417 -14.24 -6.57 -26.72
N GLY A 418 -14.81 -5.52 -26.14
CA GLY A 418 -15.42 -4.40 -26.88
C GLY A 418 -15.51 -3.13 -26.02
N SER A 419 -16.10 -2.06 -26.58
CA SER A 419 -16.35 -0.81 -25.84
C SER A 419 -17.35 -1.06 -24.70
N VAL A 420 -16.95 -0.72 -23.46
CA VAL A 420 -17.88 -0.69 -22.32
C VAL A 420 -18.97 0.33 -22.61
N VAL A 421 -20.22 -0.09 -22.50
CA VAL A 421 -21.37 0.82 -22.61
C VAL A 421 -21.72 1.25 -21.19
N TRP A 422 -21.53 2.53 -20.92
CA TRP A 422 -21.88 3.16 -19.66
C TRP A 422 -23.33 3.62 -19.71
N ASN A 423 -24.13 3.19 -18.75
CA ASN A 423 -25.53 3.59 -18.64
C ASN A 423 -25.71 4.38 -17.34
N LEU A 424 -26.17 5.62 -17.43
CA LEU A 424 -26.60 6.37 -16.24
C LEU A 424 -27.77 5.64 -15.57
N ILE A 425 -27.65 5.34 -14.28
CA ILE A 425 -28.69 4.67 -13.51
C ILE A 425 -29.24 5.51 -12.36
N GLY A 426 -28.52 6.55 -11.92
CA GLY A 426 -29.00 7.47 -10.89
C GLY A 426 -28.16 8.74 -10.81
N GLN A 427 -28.75 9.83 -10.32
CA GLN A 427 -28.04 11.08 -10.08
C GLN A 427 -28.71 11.89 -8.98
N PHE A 428 -27.93 12.65 -8.22
CA PHE A 428 -28.39 13.57 -7.20
C PHE A 428 -27.66 14.91 -7.33
N HIS A 429 -28.38 15.98 -7.02
CA HIS A 429 -27.82 17.33 -6.97
C HIS A 429 -27.83 17.82 -5.53
N ASN A 430 -26.64 18.02 -4.99
CA ASN A 430 -26.41 18.73 -3.75
C ASN A 430 -26.10 20.21 -4.06
N ALA A 431 -26.49 21.11 -3.15
CA ALA A 431 -26.35 22.54 -3.35
C ALA A 431 -24.89 23.04 -3.32
N ALA A 432 -23.98 22.26 -2.73
CA ALA A 432 -22.54 22.47 -2.70
C ALA A 432 -21.81 21.24 -3.28
N ASP A 433 -20.53 21.39 -3.59
CA ASP A 433 -19.67 20.33 -4.12
C ASP A 433 -19.63 19.12 -3.19
N VAL A 434 -19.51 17.95 -3.80
CA VAL A 434 -19.34 16.67 -3.10
C VAL A 434 -17.89 16.26 -3.30
N ASN A 435 -17.14 16.22 -2.20
CA ASN A 435 -15.69 15.99 -2.23
C ASN A 435 -15.35 14.52 -1.99
N GLY A 436 -16.17 13.83 -1.21
CA GLY A 436 -16.00 12.41 -0.89
C GLY A 436 -17.34 11.68 -0.86
N LEU A 437 -17.32 10.38 -1.14
CA LEU A 437 -18.45 9.49 -1.08
C LEU A 437 -18.06 8.13 -0.51
N TRP A 438 -18.94 7.58 0.32
CA TRP A 438 -18.82 6.22 0.81
C TRP A 438 -20.20 5.57 0.86
N PRO A 439 -20.51 4.58 0.01
CA PRO A 439 -21.76 3.85 0.12
C PRO A 439 -21.66 2.72 1.14
N ASP A 440 -22.63 2.66 2.06
CA ASP A 440 -22.95 1.46 2.81
C ASP A 440 -24.04 0.67 2.09
N MET A 441 -23.60 -0.34 1.36
CA MET A 441 -24.47 -1.22 0.58
C MET A 441 -25.36 -2.11 1.47
N ALA A 442 -25.03 -2.30 2.75
CA ALA A 442 -25.84 -3.10 3.67
C ALA A 442 -27.08 -2.34 4.15
N THR A 443 -26.95 -1.03 4.32
CA THR A 443 -28.05 -0.15 4.75
C THR A 443 -28.66 0.65 3.59
N ASN A 444 -28.10 0.53 2.38
CA ASN A 444 -28.47 1.31 1.21
C ASN A 444 -28.32 2.83 1.47
N GLN A 445 -27.24 3.21 2.14
CA GLN A 445 -26.94 4.61 2.40
C GLN A 445 -25.69 5.02 1.64
N VAL A 446 -25.62 6.29 1.24
CA VAL A 446 -24.42 6.91 0.69
C VAL A 446 -24.07 8.08 1.58
N PHE A 447 -22.90 7.99 2.19
CA PHE A 447 -22.30 9.04 2.99
C PHE A 447 -21.51 9.96 2.06
N LEU A 448 -21.72 11.27 2.17
CA LEU A 448 -21.10 12.28 1.32
C LEU A 448 -20.38 13.32 2.19
N ALA A 449 -19.16 13.67 1.83
CA ALA A 449 -18.47 14.87 2.32
C ALA A 449 -18.78 16.05 1.39
N THR A 450 -19.16 17.20 1.93
CA THR A 450 -19.61 18.35 1.13
C THR A 450 -19.05 19.68 1.64
N GLU A 451 -18.95 20.67 0.76
CA GLU A 451 -18.39 21.99 1.11
C GLU A 451 -19.38 22.94 1.82
N THR A 452 -20.57 22.45 2.17
CA THR A 452 -21.57 23.31 2.80
C THR A 452 -21.22 23.60 4.26
N THR A 453 -21.12 24.89 4.64
CA THR A 453 -20.76 25.39 5.99
C THR A 453 -21.62 24.87 7.15
N ASN A 454 -22.75 24.22 6.87
CA ASN A 454 -23.66 23.64 7.87
C ASN A 454 -24.12 22.20 7.52
N LYS A 455 -23.54 21.58 6.48
CA LYS A 455 -23.88 20.22 5.99
C LYS A 455 -22.65 19.50 5.46
N GLU A 456 -21.54 19.60 6.16
CA GLU A 456 -20.23 19.05 5.76
C GLU A 456 -20.25 17.52 5.57
N PHE A 457 -21.20 16.85 6.20
CA PHE A 457 -21.48 15.43 6.05
C PHE A 457 -22.97 15.21 5.76
N VAL A 458 -23.27 14.54 4.66
CA VAL A 458 -24.64 14.25 4.21
C VAL A 458 -24.79 12.75 4.02
N ILE A 459 -25.75 12.15 4.72
CA ILE A 459 -26.16 10.77 4.47
C ILE A 459 -27.37 10.84 3.54
N LEU A 460 -27.27 10.17 2.41
CA LEU A 460 -28.37 9.89 1.50
C LEU A 460 -28.83 8.44 1.73
N ASP A 461 -30.14 8.20 1.69
CA ASP A 461 -30.82 6.90 1.86
C ASP A 461 -31.91 6.76 0.79
#